data_AF-A0A1F7QKQ0-F1
#
_entry.id   AF-A0A1F7QKQ0-F1
#
_cell.length_a   1.000
_cell.length_b   1.000
_cell.length_c   1.000
_cell.angle_alpha   90.00
_cell.angle_beta   90.00
_cell.angle_gamma   90.00
#
_symmetry.space_group_name_H-M   'P 1'
#
loop_
_entity.id
_entity.type
_entity.pdbx_description
1 polymer ?
#
loop_
_entity_poly.entity_id
_entity_poly.type
_entity_poly.pdbx_seq_one_letter_code
_entity_poly.pdbx_strand_id
1 'polypeptide(L)'
;MPNRILLCGGGSSLDLLVKELEETDWYRELPFTRRPTVQHIQPEQVVGIVDKTGDVADHTFITAMGLLRVGLDTLAGQDPANSSGSVRQRMDRILRV
;
A
#
# COMPACT_ATOMS: atom_id res chain seq x y z
N MET A 1 10.75 1.60 -15.60
CA MET A 1 10.00 1.05 -14.46
C MET A 1 10.70 1.40 -13.14
N PRO A 2 9.97 1.46 -12.00
CA PRO A 2 10.58 1.64 -10.69
C PRO A 2 11.58 0.52 -10.38
N ASN A 3 12.72 0.84 -9.76
CA ASN A 3 13.78 -0.15 -9.52
C ASN A 3 13.69 -0.83 -8.14
N ARG A 4 12.60 -0.64 -7.40
CA ARG A 4 12.35 -1.27 -6.10
C ARG A 4 11.02 -1.98 -6.18
N ILE A 5 11.05 -3.29 -5.92
CA ILE A 5 9.88 -4.16 -5.91
C ILE A 5 9.77 -4.70 -4.49
N LEU A 6 8.62 -4.45 -3.87
CA LEU A 6 8.33 -4.91 -2.53
C LEU A 6 7.28 -6.01 -2.60
N LEU A 7 7.64 -7.20 -2.15
CA LEU A 7 6.76 -8.36 -2.12
C LEU A 7 5.99 -8.43 -0.79
N CYS A 8 4.75 -8.89 -0.84
CA CYS A 8 3.89 -9.06 0.33
C CYS A 8 2.84 -10.18 0.12
N GLY A 9 2.18 -10.55 1.22
CA GLY A 9 1.16 -11.59 1.24
C GLY A 9 1.72 -13.01 1.35
N GLY A 10 0.84 -14.02 1.41
CA GLY A 10 1.25 -15.42 1.55
C GLY A 10 1.94 -16.00 0.30
N GLY A 11 1.60 -15.49 -0.89
CA GLY A 11 2.24 -15.91 -2.14
C GLY A 11 3.71 -15.52 -2.23
N SER A 12 4.14 -14.47 -1.51
CA SER A 12 5.55 -14.08 -1.44
C SER A 12 6.35 -14.85 -0.41
N SER A 13 5.73 -15.73 0.39
CA SER A 13 6.43 -16.59 1.36
C SER A 13 7.23 -17.72 0.70
N LEU A 14 7.11 -17.90 -0.62
CA LEU A 14 7.88 -18.92 -1.33
C LEU A 14 9.32 -18.43 -1.53
N ASP A 15 10.25 -18.92 -0.72
CA ASP A 15 11.66 -18.51 -0.75
C ASP A 15 12.29 -18.62 -2.14
N LEU A 16 11.95 -19.67 -2.90
CA LEU A 16 12.45 -19.86 -4.26
C LEU A 16 12.00 -18.73 -5.20
N LEU A 17 10.77 -18.23 -5.06
CA LEU A 17 10.29 -17.12 -5.87
C LEU A 17 11.12 -15.86 -5.64
N VAL A 18 11.36 -15.52 -4.36
CA VAL A 18 12.12 -14.32 -3.98
C VAL A 18 13.56 -14.45 -4.49
N LYS A 19 14.17 -15.60 -4.28
CA LYS A 19 15.53 -15.91 -4.73
C LYS A 19 15.66 -15.79 -6.25
N GLU A 20 14.77 -16.41 -7.02
CA GLU A 20 14.81 -16.35 -8.48
C GLU A 20 14.62 -14.90 -8.99
N LEU A 21 13.73 -14.14 -8.36
CA LEU A 21 13.53 -12.72 -8.68
C LEU A 21 14.74 -11.84 -8.31
N GLU A 22 15.50 -12.21 -7.28
CA GLU A 22 16.70 -11.51 -6.82
C GLU A 22 17.98 -11.89 -7.57
N GLU A 23 18.08 -13.10 -8.13
CA GLU A 23 19.31 -13.64 -8.70
C GLU A 23 19.32 -13.61 -10.23
N THR A 24 18.17 -13.77 -10.89
CA THR A 24 18.12 -13.94 -12.35
C THR A 24 18.00 -12.63 -13.14
N ASP A 25 18.13 -12.74 -14.47
CA ASP A 25 18.15 -11.63 -15.42
C ASP A 25 16.77 -11.34 -16.08
N TRP A 26 15.67 -11.80 -15.47
CA TRP A 26 14.29 -11.57 -15.96
C TRP A 26 13.99 -10.09 -16.28
N TYR A 27 14.62 -9.17 -15.55
CA TYR A 27 14.45 -7.72 -15.72
C TYR A 27 15.01 -7.19 -17.04
N ARG A 28 15.91 -7.92 -17.73
CA ARG A 28 16.54 -7.47 -18.99
C ARG A 28 15.56 -7.38 -20.16
N GLU A 29 14.48 -8.14 -20.11
CA GLU A 29 13.43 -8.15 -21.14
C GLU A 29 12.36 -7.08 -20.89
N LEU A 30 12.51 -6.30 -19.82
CA LEU A 30 11.57 -5.28 -19.39
C LEU A 30 12.24 -3.90 -19.34
N PRO A 31 11.50 -2.79 -19.53
CA PRO A 31 12.03 -1.42 -19.51
C PRO A 31 12.45 -0.92 -18.11
N PHE A 32 13.40 -1.61 -17.47
CA PHE A 32 14.14 -1.14 -16.30
C PHE A 32 15.41 -0.41 -16.74
N THR A 33 15.72 0.70 -16.08
CA THR A 33 16.96 1.47 -16.34
C THR A 33 18.18 0.89 -15.64
N ARG A 34 17.97 -0.02 -14.67
CA ARG A 34 18.98 -0.77 -13.90
C ARG A 34 18.32 -1.98 -13.25
N ARG A 35 19.13 -2.94 -12.76
CA ARG A 35 18.63 -4.12 -12.03
C ARG A 35 17.70 -3.71 -10.87
N PRO A 36 16.47 -4.23 -10.81
CA PRO A 36 15.57 -3.94 -9.70
C PRO A 36 16.04 -4.66 -8.43
N THR A 37 15.80 -4.04 -7.27
CA THR A 37 15.91 -4.70 -5.96
C THR A 37 14.57 -5.28 -5.59
N VAL A 38 14.55 -6.57 -5.27
CA VAL A 38 13.37 -7.29 -4.78
C VAL A 38 13.60 -7.55 -3.30
N GLN A 39 12.59 -7.35 -2.47
CA GLN A 39 12.62 -7.66 -1.04
C GLN A 39 11.20 -7.73 -0.49
N HIS A 40 11.00 -8.31 0.68
CA HIS A 40 9.73 -8.18 1.39
C HIS A 40 9.55 -6.80 2.00
N ILE A 41 8.32 -6.31 2.01
CA ILE A 41 7.94 -5.13 2.81
C ILE A 41 7.75 -5.53 4.27
N GLN A 42 8.23 -4.68 5.16
CA GLN A 42 8.09 -4.84 6.61
C GLN A 42 6.86 -4.08 7.13
N PRO A 43 6.18 -4.58 8.18
CA PRO A 43 5.01 -3.92 8.77
C PRO A 43 5.23 -2.44 9.12
N GLU A 44 6.42 -2.06 9.60
CA GLU A 44 6.75 -0.68 9.97
C GLU A 44 6.79 0.27 8.78
N GLN A 45 6.85 -0.27 7.56
CA GLN A 45 6.83 0.50 6.31
C GLN A 45 5.40 0.82 5.85
N VAL A 46 4.37 0.26 6.50
CA VAL A 46 2.96 0.55 6.19
C VAL A 46 2.53 1.85 6.88
N VAL A 47 2.37 2.90 6.09
CA VAL A 47 2.04 4.24 6.60
C VAL A 47 0.63 4.27 7.20
N GLY A 48 0.52 4.86 8.40
CA GLY A 48 -0.77 5.16 9.02
C GLY A 48 -1.40 4.00 9.77
N ILE A 49 -0.70 2.88 9.94
CA ILE A 49 -1.05 1.78 10.83
C ILE A 49 0.15 1.48 11.71
N VAL A 50 -0.07 1.36 13.01
CA VAL A 50 0.97 1.02 13.99
C VAL A 50 0.48 -0.17 14.78
N ASP A 51 1.21 -1.28 14.71
CA ASP A 51 0.98 -2.40 15.60
C ASP A 51 1.51 -2.07 17.00
N LYS A 52 0.67 -2.29 18.02
CA LYS A 52 1.01 -2.10 19.43
C LYS A 52 1.07 -3.42 20.20
N THR A 53 0.65 -4.54 19.59
CA THR A 53 0.70 -5.86 20.22
C THR A 53 2.05 -6.51 20.00
N GLY A 54 2.71 -6.21 18.88
CA GLY A 54 3.98 -6.81 18.48
C GLY A 54 3.81 -8.15 17.78
N ASP A 55 2.58 -8.53 17.45
CA ASP A 55 2.27 -9.80 16.78
C ASP A 55 2.38 -9.67 15.25
N VAL A 56 2.32 -8.44 14.72
CA VAL A 56 2.38 -8.16 13.28
C VAL A 56 3.86 -8.01 12.88
N ALA A 57 4.52 -9.15 12.65
CA ALA A 57 5.97 -9.19 12.48
C ALA A 57 6.47 -9.49 11.06
N ASP A 58 5.58 -9.76 10.10
CA ASP A 58 6.00 -10.16 8.75
C ASP A 58 5.14 -9.61 7.61
N HIS A 59 5.63 -9.86 6.39
CA HIS A 59 5.05 -9.36 5.14
C HIS A 59 3.66 -9.94 4.80
N THR A 60 3.21 -11.00 5.49
CA THR A 60 1.93 -11.66 5.21
C THR A 60 0.76 -10.84 5.74
N PHE A 61 0.99 -10.06 6.80
CA PHE A 61 0.00 -9.17 7.41
C PHE A 61 -0.25 -7.89 6.62
N ILE A 62 0.62 -7.54 5.67
CA ILE A 62 0.56 -6.27 4.92
C ILE A 62 -0.74 -6.14 4.15
N THR A 63 -1.28 -7.24 3.61
CA THR A 63 -2.59 -7.24 2.95
C THR A 63 -3.70 -6.84 3.92
N ALA A 64 -3.69 -7.41 5.13
CA ALA A 64 -4.67 -7.08 6.16
C ALA A 64 -4.52 -5.62 6.63
N MET A 65 -3.28 -5.14 6.80
CA MET A 65 -3.01 -3.73 7.11
C MET A 65 -3.54 -2.80 5.99
N GLY A 66 -3.30 -3.14 4.72
CA GLY A 66 -3.85 -2.37 3.59
C GLY A 66 -5.38 -2.27 3.63
N LEU A 67 -6.08 -3.37 3.93
CA LEU A 67 -7.52 -3.37 4.08
C LEU A 67 -7.99 -2.55 5.29
N LEU A 68 -7.30 -2.63 6.43
CA LEU A 68 -7.58 -1.81 7.61
C LEU A 68 -7.46 -0.32 7.28
N ARG A 69 -6.44 0.08 6.50
CA ARG A 69 -6.24 1.47 6.09
C ARG A 69 -7.43 1.98 5.28
N VAL A 70 -7.86 1.19 4.28
CA VAL A 70 -9.03 1.53 3.45
C VAL A 70 -10.30 1.58 4.28
N GLY A 71 -10.48 0.65 5.22
CA GLY A 71 -11.61 0.66 6.16
C GLY A 71 -11.65 1.92 7.01
N LEU A 72 -10.52 2.34 7.57
CA LEU A 72 -10.41 3.58 8.34
C LEU A 72 -10.72 4.82 7.50
N ASP A 73 -10.15 4.91 6.30
CA ASP A 73 -10.40 6.02 5.37
C ASP A 73 -11.90 6.07 4.96
N THR A 74 -12.54 4.91 4.82
CA THR A 74 -13.98 4.80 4.51
C THR A 74 -14.85 5.29 5.67
N LEU A 75 -14.54 4.92 6.91
CA LEU A 75 -15.27 5.37 8.09
C LEU A 75 -15.09 6.88 8.33
N ALA A 76 -13.86 7.40 8.17
CA ALA A 76 -13.58 8.82 8.29
C ALA A 76 -14.28 9.67 7.21
N GLY A 77 -14.47 9.11 6.01
CA GLY A 77 -15.24 9.74 4.94
C GLY A 77 -16.75 9.68 5.13
N GLN A 78 -17.25 8.80 6.00
CA GLN A 78 -18.68 8.66 6.33
C GLN A 78 -19.12 9.54 7.51
N ASP A 79 -18.18 10.18 8.21
CA ASP A 79 -18.49 11.01 9.37
C ASP A 79 -19.35 12.23 8.96
N PRO A 80 -20.62 12.33 9.39
CA PRO A 80 -21.50 13.42 8.99
C PRO A 80 -20.99 14.79 9.46
N ALA A 81 -20.08 14.85 10.45
CA ALA A 81 -19.41 16.08 10.87
C ALA A 81 -18.39 16.60 9.83
N ASN A 82 -17.80 15.73 9.00
CA ASN A 82 -16.92 16.09 7.88
C ASN A 82 -17.68 16.24 6.55
N SER A 83 -19.01 16.20 6.57
CA SER A 83 -19.85 16.57 5.42
C SER A 83 -19.84 18.09 5.10
N SER A 84 -18.94 18.86 5.72
CA SER A 84 -18.65 20.27 5.42
C SER A 84 -17.86 20.48 4.12
N GLY A 85 -18.03 19.55 3.17
CA GLY A 85 -17.71 19.73 1.75
C GLY A 85 -18.76 19.09 0.84
N SER A 86 -19.96 18.81 1.38
CA SER A 86 -21.09 18.25 0.63
C SER A 86 -21.37 19.09 -0.60
N VAL A 87 -21.85 18.45 -1.67
CA VAL A 87 -22.22 19.02 -2.97
C VAL A 87 -22.91 20.40 -2.85
N ARG A 88 -23.66 20.62 -1.76
CA ARG A 88 -24.25 21.88 -1.35
C ARG A 88 -23.26 23.07 -1.26
N GLN A 89 -22.07 22.93 -0.67
CA GLN A 89 -21.06 24.01 -0.61
C GLN A 89 -20.40 24.28 -1.97
N ARG A 90 -20.28 23.25 -2.81
CA ARG A 90 -19.79 23.42 -4.19
C ARG A 90 -20.83 24.17 -5.04
N MET A 91 -22.11 23.88 -4.84
CA MET A 91 -23.22 24.60 -5.45
C MET A 91 -23.34 26.05 -4.93
N ASP A 92 -23.25 26.27 -3.62
CA ASP A 92 -23.29 27.62 -3.02
C ASP A 92 -22.11 28.51 -3.48
N ARG A 93 -20.95 27.93 -3.78
CA ARG A 93 -19.79 28.66 -4.32
C ARG A 93 -19.96 29.07 -5.78
N ILE A 94 -20.70 28.28 -6.56
CA ILE A 94 -21.00 28.56 -7.98
C ILE A 94 -22.16 29.56 -8.10
N LEU A 95 -23.11 29.54 -7.16
CA LEU A 95 -24.27 30.42 -7.12
C LEU A 95 -24.01 31.79 -6.49
N ARG A 96 -22.85 31.99 -5.83
CA ARG A 96 -22.35 33.31 -5.44
C ARG A 96 -21.62 33.97 -6.62
N VAL A 97 -22.39 34.42 -7.60
CA VAL A 97 -22.03 35.45 -8.59
C VAL A 97 -23.06 36.56 -8.48
#